data_AF-A0A9D6SNY4-F1
#
_entry.id   AF-A0A9D6SNY4-F1
#
_cell.length_a   1.000
_cell.length_b   1.000
_cell.length_c   1.000
_cell.angle_alpha   90.00
_cell.angle_beta   90.00
_cell.angle_gamma   90.00
#
_symmetry.space_group_name_H-M   'P 1'
#
loop_
_entity.id
_entity.type
_entity.pdbx_description
1 polymer ?
#
loop_
_entity_poly.entity_id
_entity_poly.type
_entity_poly.pdbx_seq_one_letter_code
_entity_poly.pdbx_strand_id
1 'polypeptide(L)' 'MAEDASKTKVTILTGTYRIKGHIDLLPGARMTDYMAEAKEFIAVTDAEVWEVVGRQVFVAPFIDVNRDHVQIIAPGSH' A
#
# COMPACT_ATOMS: atom_id res chain seq x y z
N MET A 1 6.50 19.97 16.42
CA MET A 1 6.58 18.50 16.32
C MET A 1 5.26 18.04 15.72
N ALA A 2 5.14 18.14 14.39
CA ALA A 2 4.01 17.70 13.57
C ALA A 2 4.46 16.36 12.96
N GLU A 3 3.66 15.32 12.77
CA GLU A 3 2.24 15.04 12.86
C GLU A 3 2.16 13.52 13.07
N ASP A 4 1.26 13.01 13.91
CA ASP A 4 0.77 11.64 13.75
C ASP A 4 -0.07 11.61 12.46
N ALA A 5 0.61 11.68 11.31
CA ALA A 5 0.00 11.40 10.03
C ALA A 5 -0.52 9.97 10.12
N SER A 6 -1.85 9.78 10.03
CA SER A 6 -2.47 8.49 10.28
C SER A 6 -2.10 7.52 9.16
N LYS A 7 -0.95 6.84 9.31
CA LYS A 7 -0.50 5.79 8.42
C LYS A 7 -1.58 4.71 8.34
N THR A 8 -2.15 4.55 7.15
CA THR A 8 -3.20 3.55 6.93
C THR A 8 -2.54 2.24 6.52
N LYS A 9 -2.65 1.22 7.36
CA LYS A 9 -2.20 -0.14 7.03
C LYS A 9 -3.01 -0.64 5.84
N VAL A 10 -2.34 -1.21 4.84
CA VAL A 10 -2.97 -1.74 3.62
C VAL A 10 -2.46 -3.12 3.28
N THR A 11 -3.31 -3.87 2.60
CA THR A 11 -2.92 -5.02 1.78
C THR A 11 -3.23 -4.70 0.33
N ILE A 12 -2.23 -4.78 -0.52
CA ILE A 12 -2.32 -4.60 -1.97
C ILE A 12 -2.08 -5.95 -2.63
N LEU A 13 -2.96 -6.33 -3.54
CA LEU A 13 -2.82 -7.52 -4.38
C LEU A 13 -2.57 -7.07 -5.81
N THR A 14 -1.46 -7.56 -6.37
CA THR A 14 -1.13 -7.47 -7.79
C THR A 14 -1.28 -8.85 -8.43
N GLY A 15 -1.04 -8.94 -9.74
CA GLY A 15 -1.11 -10.22 -10.44
C GLY A 15 -0.17 -11.31 -9.91
N THR A 16 0.94 -10.94 -9.25
CA THR A 16 1.97 -11.89 -8.79
C THR A 16 2.37 -11.71 -7.33
N TYR A 17 1.99 -10.60 -6.69
CA TYR A 17 2.44 -10.28 -5.34
C TYR A 17 1.30 -9.86 -4.42
N ARG A 18 1.44 -10.21 -3.15
CA ARG A 18 0.74 -9.60 -2.03
C ARG A 18 1.71 -8.69 -1.30
N ILE A 19 1.37 -7.41 -1.24
CA ILE A 19 2.15 -6.38 -0.57
C ILE A 19 1.39 -5.95 0.68
N LYS A 20 2.05 -5.97 1.83
CA LYS A 20 1.56 -5.36 3.07
C LYS A 20 2.41 -4.14 3.39
N GLY A 21 1.82 -3.10 3.96
CA GLY A 21 2.57 -1.91 4.37
C GLY A 21 1.61 -0.79 4.78
N HIS A 22 2.07 0.45 4.67
CA HIS A 22 1.28 1.63 5.01
C HIS A 22 1.29 2.65 3.87
N ILE A 23 0.13 3.25 3.61
CA ILE A 23 -0.01 4.46 2.78
C ILE A 23 -0.31 5.65 3.68
N ASP A 24 0.04 6.83 3.21
CA ASP A 24 -0.36 8.07 3.85
C ASP A 24 -1.65 8.58 3.21
N LEU A 25 -2.69 8.72 4.02
CA LEU A 25 -3.96 9.30 3.61
C LEU A 25 -4.12 10.62 4.35
N LEU A 26 -4.52 11.66 3.61
CA LEU A 26 -4.91 12.92 4.24
C LEU A 26 -6.02 12.64 5.27
N PRO A 27 -6.01 13.31 6.44
CA PRO A 27 -7.03 13.11 7.46
C PRO A 27 -8.46 13.22 6.90
N GLY A 28 -9.27 12.17 7.09
CA GLY A 28 -10.64 12.10 6.59
C GLY A 28 -10.79 11.73 5.10
N ALA A 29 -9.70 11.57 4.35
CA ALA A 29 -9.75 11.10 2.97
C ALA A 29 -10.14 9.62 2.90
N ARG A 30 -10.93 9.27 1.89
CA ARG A 30 -11.29 7.88 1.62
C ARG A 30 -10.22 7.23 0.76
N MET A 31 -9.93 5.96 1.02
CA MET A 31 -9.02 5.16 0.19
C MET A 31 -9.46 5.13 -1.28
N THR A 32 -10.77 5.14 -1.56
CA THR A 32 -11.29 5.18 -2.93
C THR A 32 -10.92 6.47 -3.66
N ASP A 33 -11.00 7.61 -2.97
CA ASP A 33 -10.67 8.91 -3.55
C ASP A 33 -9.16 9.00 -3.79
N TYR A 34 -8.36 8.52 -2.82
CA TYR A 34 -6.91 8.38 -2.98
C TYR A 34 -6.53 7.56 -4.21
N MET A 35 -7.17 6.42 -4.45
CA MET A 35 -6.88 5.58 -5.63
C MET A 35 -7.33 6.19 -6.95
N ALA A 36 -8.39 6.99 -6.94
CA ALA A 36 -8.89 7.69 -8.11
C ALA A 36 -7.96 8.86 -8.52
N GLU A 37 -7.37 9.54 -7.54
CA GLU A 37 -6.52 10.73 -7.73
C GLU A 37 -5.02 10.43 -7.72
N ALA A 38 -4.61 9.23 -7.30
CA ALA A 38 -3.22 8.84 -7.25
C ALA A 38 -2.54 8.96 -8.62
N LYS A 39 -1.27 9.39 -8.58
CA LYS A 39 -0.38 9.31 -9.75
C LYS A 39 -0.16 7.84 -10.14
N GLU A 40 0.64 7.63 -11.16
CA GLU A 40 0.96 6.28 -11.66
C GLU A 40 1.52 5.36 -10.58
N PHE A 41 2.17 5.90 -9.54
CA PHE A 41 2.70 5.11 -8.44
C PHE A 41 2.15 5.53 -7.07
N ILE A 42 2.02 4.53 -6.20
CA ILE A 42 1.54 4.60 -4.81
C ILE A 42 2.73 4.33 -3.88
N ALA A 43 3.05 5.32 -3.06
CA ALA A 43 4.05 5.20 -2.02
C ALA A 43 3.58 4.26 -0.91
N VAL A 44 4.33 3.17 -0.68
CA VAL A 44 4.08 2.23 0.41
C VAL A 44 5.30 2.18 1.33
N THR A 45 5.08 2.46 2.61
CA THR A 45 6.12 2.41 3.65
C THR A 45 6.00 1.16 4.49
N ASP A 46 7.12 0.76 5.11
CA ASP A 46 7.21 -0.44 5.95
C ASP A 46 6.68 -1.69 5.22
N ALA A 47 7.15 -1.87 3.98
CA ALA A 47 6.58 -2.80 3.03
C ALA A 47 7.13 -4.22 3.20
N GLU A 48 6.24 -5.19 3.20
CA GLU A 48 6.53 -6.61 3.08
C GLU A 48 5.93 -7.15 1.77
N VAL A 49 6.79 -7.67 0.89
CA VAL A 49 6.37 -8.22 -0.41
C VAL A 49 6.42 -9.74 -0.37
N TRP A 50 5.30 -10.36 -0.70
CA TRP A 50 5.10 -11.80 -0.71
C TRP A 50 4.64 -12.25 -2.10
N GLU A 51 5.02 -13.46 -2.51
CA GLU A 51 4.32 -14.15 -3.59
C GLU A 51 2.86 -14.43 -3.19
N VAL A 52 1.95 -14.54 -4.16
CA VAL A 52 0.52 -14.85 -3.87
C VAL A 52 0.39 -16.19 -3.11
N VAL A 53 1.14 -17.19 -3.57
CA VAL A 53 1.27 -18.50 -2.91
C VAL A 53 2.75 -18.80 -2.81
N GLY A 54 3.34 -18.49 -1.66
CA GLY A 54 4.76 -18.74 -1.49
C GLY A 54 5.41 -17.92 -0.39
N ARG A 55 6.67 -17.60 -0.63
CA ARG A 55 7.55 -17.01 0.38
C ARG A 55 7.52 -15.48 0.34
N GLN A 56 8.10 -14.89 1.37
CA GLN A 56 8.46 -13.48 1.35
C GLN A 56 9.56 -13.27 0.31
N VAL A 57 9.35 -12.29 -0.57
CA VAL A 57 10.31 -11.90 -1.60
C VAL A 57 11.34 -10.96 -1.00
N PHE A 58 10.87 -9.86 -0.38
CA PHE A 58 11.71 -8.91 0.33
C PHE A 58 10.91 -8.04 1.31
N VAL A 59 11.63 -7.31 2.17
CA VAL A 59 11.13 -6.20 2.98
C VAL A 59 11.88 -4.93 2.61
N ALA A 60 11.19 -3.79 2.65
CA ALA A 60 11.80 -2.51 2.39
C ALA A 60 11.11 -1.39 3.19
N PRO A 61 11.86 -0.38 3.66
CA PRO A 61 11.26 0.76 4.36
C PRO A 61 10.34 1.59 3.45
N PHE A 62 10.56 1.53 2.13
CA PHE A 62 9.79 2.22 1.11
C PHE A 62 9.82 1.43 -0.20
N ILE A 63 8.66 1.34 -0.85
CA ILE A 63 8.53 0.95 -2.26
C ILE A 63 7.52 1.87 -2.94
N ASP A 64 7.64 1.99 -4.25
CA ASP A 64 6.67 2.69 -5.08
C ASP A 64 5.94 1.67 -5.96
N VAL A 65 4.63 1.55 -5.80
CA VAL A 65 3.81 0.52 -6.44
C VAL A 65 3.06 1.11 -7.62
N ASN A 66 3.30 0.60 -8.82
CA ASN A 66 2.54 1.04 -9.99
C ASN A 66 1.05 0.73 -9.81
N ARG A 67 0.22 1.77 -9.81
CA ARG A 67 -1.22 1.74 -9.58
C ARG A 67 -1.97 0.93 -10.63
N ASP A 68 -1.51 0.94 -11.88
CA ASP A 68 -2.16 0.22 -12.98
C ASP A 68 -1.98 -1.31 -12.83
N HIS A 69 -1.05 -1.75 -11.98
CA HIS A 69 -0.85 -3.15 -11.61
C HIS A 69 -1.56 -3.55 -10.29
N VAL A 70 -2.23 -2.61 -9.62
CA VAL A 70 -3.03 -2.90 -8.43
C VAL A 70 -4.37 -3.49 -8.86
N GLN A 71 -4.60 -4.74 -8.50
CA GLN A 71 -5.89 -5.40 -8.74
C GLN A 71 -6.85 -5.18 -7.57
N ILE A 72 -6.33 -5.24 -6.33
CA ILE A 72 -7.09 -5.00 -5.11
C ILE A 72 -6.23 -4.20 -4.14
N ILE A 73 -6.81 -3.19 -3.51
CA ILE A 73 -6.29 -2.56 -2.31
C ILE A 73 -7.37 -2.60 -1.24
N ALA A 74 -6.99 -3.00 -0.02
CA ALA A 74 -7.89 -3.04 1.11
C ALA A 74 -7.17 -2.53 2.37
N PRO A 75 -7.90 -1.94 3.32
CA PRO A 75 -7.38 -1.71 4.67
C PRO A 75 -6.85 -3.02 5.25
N GLY A 76 -5.65 -2.99 5.80
CA GLY A 76 -5.06 -4.15 6.45
C GLY A 76 -5.85 -4.52 7.70
N SER A 77 -6.25 -5.78 7.83
CA SER A 77 -6.74 -6.30 9.11
C SER A 77 -5.61 -6.27 10.15
N HIS A 78 -5.97 -5.97 11.40
CA HIS A 78 -5.04 -5.97 12.54
C HIS A 78 -4.21 -7.24 12.59
#